data_AF-A0A0D8B5T7-F1
#
_entry.id   AF-A0A0D8B5T7-F1
#
_cell.length_a   1.000
_cell.length_b   1.000
_cell.length_c   1.000
_cell.angle_alpha   90.00
_cell.angle_beta   90.00
_cell.angle_gamma   90.00
#
_symmetry.space_group_name_H-M   'P 1'
#
loop_
_entity.id
_entity.type
_entity.pdbx_description
1 polymer ?
#
loop_
_entity_poly.entity_id
_entity_poly.type
_entity_poly.pdbx_seq_one_letter_code
_entity_poly.pdbx_strand_id
1 'polypeptide(L)'
;MRRDELYLVDMIEAAVAATAFVQEVDEAAFLESDLIQSAVLQKLLVIGEAAGRVSPEIRGRWPDVPWRSVTGFRNIAVHTYFEVDWSIVWRIATAALRELQEQLLTLLKAEFPLIASQLDQPHWLRARCPGCGRTRRQPLLSELCPSASTFPEAKPNRNVNATTTATVTVTRRAEVSGTIRCSERLFDPVDDVPVGAVTGLRPWLGLG
;
A
#
# COMPACT_ATOMS: atom_id res chain seq x y z
N MET A 1 22.88 0.48 1.75
CA MET A 1 21.60 1.23 1.69
C MET A 1 21.09 1.12 0.25
N ARG A 2 19.78 0.95 0.02
CA ARG A 2 19.23 0.89 -1.35
C ARG A 2 19.31 2.29 -1.97
N ARG A 3 19.37 2.38 -3.31
CA ARG A 3 19.46 3.65 -4.04
C ARG A 3 18.11 4.39 -4.06
N ASP A 4 18.13 5.72 -4.09
CA ASP A 4 16.94 6.58 -3.99
C ASP A 4 15.92 6.30 -5.09
N GLU A 5 16.37 6.10 -6.33
CA GLU A 5 15.50 5.79 -7.47
C GLU A 5 14.61 4.59 -7.20
N LEU A 6 15.08 3.63 -6.41
CA LEU A 6 14.32 2.42 -6.13
C LEU A 6 13.28 2.63 -5.02
N TYR A 7 13.51 3.56 -4.08
CA TYR A 7 12.49 3.96 -3.11
C TYR A 7 11.39 4.77 -3.79
N LEU A 8 11.75 5.64 -4.73
CA LEU A 8 10.79 6.40 -5.52
C LEU A 8 9.91 5.47 -6.37
N VAL A 9 10.53 4.46 -6.99
CA VAL A 9 9.81 3.38 -7.71
C VAL A 9 8.83 2.65 -6.79
N ASP A 10 9.24 2.24 -5.59
CA ASP A 10 8.32 1.59 -4.63
C ASP A 10 7.12 2.48 -4.28
N MET A 11 7.35 3.79 -4.07
CA MET A 11 6.28 4.74 -3.76
C MET A 11 5.29 4.85 -4.92
N ILE A 12 5.77 4.96 -6.15
CA ILE A 12 4.94 5.04 -7.36
C ILE A 12 4.11 3.76 -7.52
N GLU A 13 4.74 2.58 -7.42
CA GLU A 13 4.03 1.31 -7.56
C GLU A 13 2.96 1.11 -6.49
N ALA A 14 3.29 1.44 -5.24
CA ALA A 14 2.35 1.33 -4.14
C ALA A 14 1.18 2.31 -4.29
N ALA A 15 1.45 3.54 -4.74
CA ALA A 15 0.41 4.53 -5.03
C ALA A 15 -0.54 4.01 -6.11
N VAL A 16 0.00 3.49 -7.23
CA VAL A 16 -0.85 2.95 -8.30
C VAL A 16 -1.67 1.75 -7.83
N ALA A 17 -1.07 0.83 -7.08
CA ALA A 17 -1.80 -0.32 -6.55
C ALA A 17 -2.96 0.10 -5.63
N ALA A 18 -2.72 1.04 -4.73
CA ALA A 18 -3.75 1.55 -3.83
C ALA A 18 -4.90 2.23 -4.59
N THR A 19 -4.58 3.09 -5.55
CA THR A 19 -5.58 3.74 -6.41
C THR A 19 -6.41 2.71 -7.20
N ALA A 20 -5.76 1.65 -7.71
CA ALA A 20 -6.45 0.59 -8.44
C ALA A 20 -7.42 -0.22 -7.56
N PHE A 21 -7.14 -0.38 -6.27
CA PHE A 21 -8.04 -1.09 -5.34
C PHE A 21 -9.36 -0.35 -5.09
N VAL A 22 -9.36 0.98 -5.26
CA VAL A 22 -10.51 1.85 -4.96
C VAL A 22 -11.21 2.41 -6.20
N GLN A 23 -10.71 2.10 -7.41
CA GLN A 23 -11.19 2.71 -8.65
C GLN A 23 -12.68 2.43 -8.95
N GLU A 24 -13.15 1.21 -8.66
CA GLU A 24 -14.52 0.75 -8.96
C GLU A 24 -15.32 0.49 -7.67
N VAL A 25 -14.90 1.11 -6.57
CA VAL A 25 -15.47 0.95 -5.23
C VAL A 25 -15.97 2.33 -4.81
N ASP A 26 -17.12 2.42 -4.15
CA ASP A 26 -17.54 3.66 -3.52
C ASP A 26 -17.12 3.71 -2.04
N GLU A 27 -17.25 4.88 -1.41
CA GLU A 27 -16.80 5.05 -0.03
C GLU A 27 -17.54 4.10 0.93
N ALA A 28 -18.84 3.87 0.73
CA ALA A 28 -19.62 2.97 1.58
C ALA A 28 -19.11 1.53 1.50
N ALA A 29 -18.90 1.00 0.28
CA ALA A 29 -18.34 -0.32 0.07
C ALA A 29 -16.91 -0.46 0.60
N PHE A 30 -16.11 0.61 0.53
CA PHE A 30 -14.79 0.65 1.14
C PHE A 30 -14.87 0.56 2.68
N LEU A 31 -15.76 1.32 3.32
CA LEU A 31 -15.93 1.35 4.76
C LEU A 31 -16.46 0.02 5.34
N GLU A 32 -17.13 -0.79 4.52
CA GLU A 32 -17.60 -2.13 4.89
C GLU A 32 -16.59 -3.25 4.58
N SER A 33 -15.51 -2.96 3.85
CA SER A 33 -14.56 -3.97 3.37
C SER A 33 -13.21 -3.91 4.10
N ASP A 34 -13.06 -4.72 5.14
CA ASP A 34 -11.79 -4.91 5.85
C ASP A 34 -10.64 -5.33 4.91
N LEU A 35 -10.96 -6.10 3.87
CA LEU A 35 -9.98 -6.53 2.86
C LEU A 35 -9.42 -5.33 2.07
N ILE A 36 -10.28 -4.45 1.57
CA ILE A 36 -9.85 -3.30 0.78
C ILE A 36 -9.15 -2.28 1.68
N GLN A 37 -9.68 -2.04 2.87
CA GLN A 37 -9.07 -1.20 3.90
C GLN A 37 -7.64 -1.66 4.22
N SER A 38 -7.47 -2.94 4.53
CA SER A 38 -6.18 -3.55 4.82
C SER A 38 -5.22 -3.46 3.63
N ALA A 39 -5.71 -3.72 2.41
CA ALA A 39 -4.89 -3.65 1.20
C ALA A 39 -4.39 -2.21 0.93
N VAL A 40 -5.28 -1.22 1.03
CA VAL A 40 -4.94 0.20 0.86
C VAL A 40 -3.98 0.66 1.95
N LEU A 41 -4.28 0.36 3.23
CA LEU A 41 -3.42 0.73 4.34
C LEU A 41 -2.01 0.17 4.18
N GLN A 42 -1.89 -1.10 3.78
CA GLN A 42 -0.59 -1.73 3.51
C GLN A 42 0.23 -0.95 2.48
N LYS A 43 -0.40 -0.47 1.39
CA LYS A 43 0.28 0.33 0.38
C LYS A 43 0.69 1.70 0.91
N LEU A 44 -0.17 2.38 1.67
CA LEU A 44 0.19 3.66 2.30
C LEU A 44 1.38 3.53 3.26
N LEU A 45 1.45 2.42 4.01
CA LEU A 45 2.60 2.11 4.87
C LEU A 45 3.89 1.93 4.06
N VAL A 46 3.84 1.23 2.92
CA VAL A 46 5.00 1.08 2.01
C VAL A 46 5.46 2.44 1.49
N ILE A 47 4.53 3.30 1.07
CA ILE A 47 4.85 4.63 0.56
C ILE A 47 5.54 5.45 1.66
N GLY A 48 4.98 5.48 2.87
CA GLY A 48 5.56 6.21 4.01
C GLY A 48 6.94 5.71 4.42
N GLU A 49 7.12 4.39 4.41
CA GLU A 49 8.39 3.76 4.71
C GLU A 49 9.47 4.08 3.66
N ALA A 50 9.12 4.01 2.38
CA ALA A 50 10.03 4.36 1.28
C ALA A 50 10.38 5.85 1.30
N ALA A 51 9.40 6.73 1.51
CA ALA A 51 9.60 8.17 1.63
C ALA A 51 10.59 8.55 2.75
N GLY A 52 10.54 7.83 3.88
CA GLY A 52 11.45 8.05 5.00
C GLY A 52 12.89 7.61 4.71
N ARG A 53 13.10 6.76 3.71
CA ARG A 53 14.42 6.26 3.30
C ARG A 53 15.06 7.03 2.14
N VAL A 54 14.29 7.86 1.42
CA VAL A 54 14.83 8.76 0.41
C VAL A 54 15.81 9.74 1.07
N SER A 55 16.97 9.92 0.42
CA SER A 55 18.04 10.77 0.92
C SER A 55 17.57 12.21 1.22
N PRO A 56 18.12 12.87 2.25
CA PRO A 56 17.86 14.28 2.52
C PRO A 56 18.14 15.19 1.31
N GLU A 57 19.12 14.83 0.47
CA GLU A 57 19.52 15.58 -0.71
C GLU A 57 18.40 15.62 -1.77
N ILE A 58 17.78 14.47 -2.07
CA ILE A 58 16.64 14.40 -2.99
C ILE A 58 15.44 15.13 -2.38
N ARG A 59 15.14 14.89 -1.10
CA ARG A 59 14.01 15.54 -0.41
C ARG A 59 14.16 17.07 -0.36
N GLY A 60 15.39 17.56 -0.24
CA GLY A 60 15.70 18.99 -0.25
C GLY A 60 15.58 19.63 -1.63
N ARG A 61 15.89 18.91 -2.71
CA ARG A 61 15.70 19.39 -4.10
C ARG A 61 14.23 19.39 -4.54
N TRP A 62 13.41 18.51 -3.95
CA TRP A 62 11.99 18.36 -4.28
C TRP A 62 11.09 18.65 -3.08
N PRO A 63 11.02 19.91 -2.62
CA PRO A 63 10.27 20.29 -1.43
C PRO A 63 8.75 20.23 -1.62
N ASP A 64 8.26 20.29 -2.86
CA ASP A 64 6.82 20.24 -3.19
C ASP A 64 6.21 18.85 -2.95
N VAL A 65 7.04 17.80 -2.94
CA VAL A 65 6.60 16.46 -2.55
C VAL A 65 6.33 16.45 -1.04
N PRO A 66 5.16 15.99 -0.56
CA PRO A 66 4.76 16.06 0.84
C PRO A 66 5.46 15.00 1.72
N TRP A 67 6.79 14.95 1.72
CA TRP A 67 7.59 13.94 2.43
C TRP A 67 7.21 13.78 3.90
N ARG A 68 7.04 14.89 4.62
CA ARG A 68 6.71 14.89 6.05
C ARG A 68 5.32 14.33 6.32
N SER A 69 4.33 14.69 5.49
CA SER A 69 2.96 14.19 5.64
C SER A 69 2.89 12.69 5.37
N VAL A 70 3.56 12.23 4.31
CA VAL A 70 3.60 10.81 3.91
C VAL A 70 4.29 9.93 4.96
N THR A 71 5.44 10.39 5.48
CA THR A 71 6.15 9.70 6.58
C THR A 71 5.38 9.76 7.90
N GLY A 72 4.76 10.91 8.20
CA GLY A 72 3.94 11.12 9.39
C GLY A 72 2.72 10.20 9.42
N PHE A 73 2.02 10.03 8.30
CA PHE A 73 0.90 9.10 8.19
C PHE A 73 1.32 7.67 8.57
N ARG A 74 2.43 7.18 8.02
CA ARG A 74 2.95 5.85 8.38
C ARG A 74 3.23 5.70 9.87
N ASN A 75 3.75 6.74 10.53
CA ASN A 75 4.00 6.68 11.96
C ASN A 75 2.69 6.56 12.76
N ILE A 76 1.68 7.35 12.41
CA ILE A 76 0.36 7.28 13.04
C ILE A 76 -0.27 5.90 12.79
N ALA A 77 -0.30 5.45 11.54
CA ALA A 77 -0.94 4.19 11.15
C ALA A 77 -0.31 2.95 11.81
N VAL A 78 0.99 2.97 12.14
CA VAL A 78 1.66 1.85 12.82
C VAL A 78 1.47 1.91 14.33
N HIS A 79 1.53 3.10 14.94
CA HIS A 79 1.49 3.25 16.41
C HIS A 79 0.06 3.33 16.95
N THR A 80 -0.86 3.85 16.17
CA THR A 80 -2.26 4.10 16.54
C THR A 80 -3.21 3.40 15.57
N TYR A 81 -2.85 2.18 15.16
CA TYR A 81 -3.60 1.41 14.15
C TYR A 81 -5.08 1.20 14.51
N PHE A 82 -5.42 1.21 15.79
CA PHE A 82 -6.79 1.07 16.31
C PHE A 82 -7.63 2.36 16.22
N GLU A 83 -7.02 3.52 15.94
CA GLU A 83 -7.69 4.83 15.77
C GLU A 83 -7.58 5.36 14.33
N VAL A 84 -7.25 4.50 13.37
CA VAL A 84 -7.18 4.92 11.95
C VAL A 84 -8.58 5.29 11.47
N ASP A 85 -8.76 6.56 11.11
CA ASP A 85 -9.98 7.03 10.44
C ASP A 85 -9.98 6.57 8.98
N TRP A 86 -10.83 5.57 8.69
CA TRP A 86 -10.95 4.98 7.36
C TRP A 86 -11.46 5.96 6.31
N SER A 87 -12.23 6.98 6.69
CA SER A 87 -12.67 8.05 5.78
C SER A 87 -11.48 8.90 5.32
N ILE A 88 -10.49 9.11 6.21
CA ILE A 88 -9.23 9.76 5.84
C ILE A 88 -8.42 8.86 4.88
N VAL A 89 -8.32 7.56 5.19
CA VAL A 89 -7.62 6.59 4.31
C VAL A 89 -8.24 6.56 2.91
N TRP A 90 -9.57 6.53 2.83
CA TRP A 90 -10.33 6.61 1.59
C TRP A 90 -9.97 7.87 0.78
N ARG A 91 -9.99 9.03 1.43
CA ARG A 91 -9.68 10.32 0.78
C ARG A 91 -8.23 10.40 0.31
N ILE A 92 -7.30 9.82 1.06
CA ILE A 92 -5.90 9.68 0.64
C ILE A 92 -5.82 8.82 -0.62
N ALA A 93 -6.47 7.66 -0.61
CA ALA A 93 -6.41 6.69 -1.71
C ALA A 93 -7.02 7.20 -3.02
N THR A 94 -8.09 8.00 -2.94
CA THR A 94 -8.85 8.47 -4.12
C THR A 94 -8.37 9.82 -4.67
N ALA A 95 -7.82 10.70 -3.84
CA ALA A 95 -7.39 12.03 -4.26
C ALA A 95 -5.89 12.26 -4.10
N ALA A 96 -5.37 12.13 -2.86
CA ALA A 96 -4.01 12.55 -2.55
C ALA A 96 -2.93 11.69 -3.23
N LEU A 97 -3.20 10.39 -3.41
CA LEU A 97 -2.25 9.49 -4.08
C LEU A 97 -2.03 9.84 -5.56
N ARG A 98 -3.05 10.35 -6.26
CA ARG A 98 -2.91 10.76 -7.65
C ARG A 98 -1.93 11.92 -7.78
N GLU A 99 -2.09 12.94 -6.94
CA GLU A 99 -1.20 14.10 -6.91
C GLU A 99 0.23 13.68 -6.53
N LEU A 100 0.38 12.85 -5.50
CA LEU A 100 1.69 12.33 -5.10
C LEU A 100 2.36 11.54 -6.25
N GLN A 101 1.60 10.70 -6.96
CA GLN A 101 2.12 9.93 -8.08
C GLN A 101 2.67 10.84 -9.19
N GLU A 102 1.95 11.89 -9.56
CA GLU A 102 2.37 12.84 -10.58
C GLU A 102 3.66 13.58 -10.19
N GLN A 103 3.76 14.00 -8.93
CA GLN A 103 4.97 14.63 -8.40
C GLN A 103 6.16 13.68 -8.39
N LEU A 104 5.97 12.43 -7.96
CA LEU A 104 7.03 11.41 -7.94
C LEU A 104 7.51 11.03 -9.34
N LEU A 105 6.59 10.91 -10.31
CA LEU A 105 6.95 10.66 -11.71
C LEU A 105 7.77 11.81 -12.29
N THR A 106 7.40 13.06 -11.98
CA THR A 106 8.13 14.24 -12.40
C THR A 106 9.55 14.26 -11.80
N LEU A 107 9.64 14.02 -10.50
CA LEU A 107 10.91 13.89 -9.78
C LEU A 107 11.79 12.82 -10.41
N LEU A 108 11.26 11.61 -10.60
CA LEU A 108 12.02 10.48 -11.11
C LEU A 108 12.52 10.73 -12.55
N LYS A 109 11.71 11.37 -13.40
CA LYS A 109 12.12 11.75 -14.76
C LYS A 109 13.27 12.76 -14.76
N ALA A 110 13.25 13.71 -13.82
CA ALA A 110 14.26 14.75 -13.73
C ALA A 110 15.59 14.26 -13.13
N GLU A 111 15.54 13.48 -12.05
CA GLU A 111 16.74 13.03 -11.33
C GLU A 111 17.30 11.71 -11.89
N PHE A 112 16.44 10.83 -12.41
CA PHE A 112 16.80 9.46 -12.80
C PHE A 112 16.17 9.06 -14.16
N PRO A 113 16.46 9.78 -15.25
CA PRO A 113 15.79 9.61 -16.54
C PRO A 113 15.91 8.19 -17.12
N LEU A 114 17.05 7.51 -16.91
CA LEU A 114 17.25 6.14 -17.36
C LEU A 114 16.28 5.16 -16.69
N ILE A 115 16.02 5.34 -15.39
CA ILE A 115 15.07 4.51 -14.64
C ILE A 115 13.64 4.87 -15.02
N ALA A 116 13.34 6.17 -15.16
CA ALA A 116 12.02 6.63 -15.58
C ALA A 116 11.60 6.08 -16.95
N SER A 117 12.53 5.98 -17.91
CA SER A 117 12.26 5.36 -19.22
C SER A 117 11.90 3.88 -19.15
N GLN A 118 12.24 3.19 -18.05
CA GLN A 118 11.94 1.78 -17.84
C GLN A 118 10.57 1.56 -17.17
N LEU A 119 10.00 2.59 -16.52
CA LEU A 119 8.71 2.53 -15.84
C LEU A 119 7.49 2.67 -16.75
N ASP A 120 7.68 3.07 -18.01
CA ASP A 120 6.63 3.04 -19.05
C ASP A 120 6.10 1.60 -19.31
N GLN A 121 6.74 0.60 -18.70
CA GLN A 121 6.29 -0.77 -18.58
C GLN A 121 6.04 -1.05 -17.08
N PRO A 122 4.86 -0.79 -16.52
CA PRO A 122 4.64 -1.08 -15.11
C PRO A 122 4.83 -2.59 -14.94
N HIS A 123 5.84 -3.06 -14.20
CA HIS A 123 6.08 -4.50 -14.05
C HIS A 123 5.00 -5.19 -13.20
N TRP A 124 4.08 -4.43 -12.60
CA TRP A 124 2.81 -4.94 -12.06
C TRP A 124 1.72 -5.02 -13.15
N LEU A 125 1.76 -4.20 -14.21
CA LEU A 125 1.31 -4.56 -15.58
C LEU A 125 2.34 -5.51 -16.21
N ARG A 126 2.61 -6.63 -15.54
CA ARG A 126 2.83 -7.86 -16.30
C ARG A 126 1.53 -8.11 -17.05
N ALA A 127 1.37 -7.43 -18.18
CA ALA A 127 0.46 -7.81 -19.22
C ALA A 127 0.70 -9.31 -19.36
N ARG A 128 -0.34 -10.09 -19.06
CA ARG A 128 -0.36 -11.48 -19.45
C ARG A 128 0.08 -11.48 -20.91
N CYS A 129 1.08 -12.29 -21.26
CA CYS A 129 1.45 -12.42 -22.67
C CYS A 129 0.16 -12.66 -23.46
N PRO A 130 -0.18 -11.80 -24.47
CA PRO A 130 -1.47 -11.87 -25.16
C PRO A 130 -1.77 -13.26 -25.74
N GLY A 131 -0.73 -14.05 -26.00
CA GLY A 131 -0.85 -15.42 -26.46
C GLY A 131 -0.97 -16.50 -25.38
N CYS A 132 -0.48 -16.32 -24.14
CA CYS A 132 -0.38 -17.43 -23.18
C CYS A 132 -0.86 -17.16 -21.75
N GLY A 133 -1.33 -15.95 -21.42
CA GLY A 133 -2.02 -15.71 -20.14
C GLY A 133 -1.13 -15.69 -18.89
N ARG A 134 0.18 -15.98 -18.99
CA ARG A 134 1.11 -16.10 -17.85
C ARG A 134 1.80 -14.78 -17.52
N THR A 135 1.96 -14.51 -16.23
CA THR A 135 2.80 -13.42 -15.72
C THR A 135 4.28 -13.81 -15.85
N ARG A 136 5.01 -13.14 -16.74
CA ARG A 136 6.43 -13.42 -17.02
C ARG A 136 7.29 -13.18 -15.77
N ARG A 137 7.68 -14.20 -15.00
CA ARG A 137 8.89 -14.09 -14.16
C ARG A 137 10.05 -13.99 -15.15
N GLN A 138 10.80 -12.89 -15.13
CA GLN A 138 11.96 -12.69 -16.03
C GLN A 138 12.81 -13.97 -16.08
N PRO A 139 13.21 -14.45 -17.27
CA PRO A 139 14.47 -15.16 -17.38
C PRO A 139 15.60 -14.14 -17.59
N LEU A 140 16.77 -14.48 -17.07
CA LEU A 140 18.05 -13.87 -17.47
C LEU A 140 18.19 -13.88 -19.00
N LEU A 141 18.95 -12.92 -19.54
CA LEU A 141 19.05 -12.43 -20.93
C LEU A 141 19.33 -13.45 -22.08
N SER A 142 18.99 -14.73 -21.97
CA SER A 142 19.18 -15.71 -23.07
C SER A 142 17.90 -16.27 -23.70
N GLU A 143 16.70 -15.94 -23.22
CA GLU A 143 15.46 -16.49 -23.80
C GLU A 143 14.46 -15.40 -24.21
N LEU A 144 14.78 -14.74 -25.32
CA LEU A 144 13.79 -14.06 -26.14
C LEU A 144 12.95 -15.13 -26.85
N CYS A 145 11.67 -15.21 -26.50
CA CYS A 145 10.68 -16.09 -27.11
C CYS A 145 10.68 -15.97 -28.64
N PRO A 146 11.05 -17.04 -29.37
CA PRO A 146 10.62 -17.24 -30.74
C PRO A 146 9.30 -18.03 -30.66
N SER A 147 8.24 -17.64 -31.37
CA SER A 147 7.16 -18.60 -31.60
C SER A 147 7.76 -19.89 -32.20
N ALA A 148 7.28 -21.08 -31.82
CA ALA A 148 7.72 -22.39 -32.34
C ALA A 148 9.02 -22.92 -31.68
N SER A 149 9.18 -24.22 -31.41
CA SER A 149 8.54 -25.43 -31.90
C SER A 149 8.82 -26.56 -30.90
N THR A 150 8.00 -27.60 -30.92
CA THR A 150 8.05 -28.84 -30.12
C THR A 150 7.58 -28.75 -28.65
N PHE A 151 6.27 -28.95 -28.48
CA PHE A 151 5.73 -29.57 -27.27
C PHE A 151 5.91 -31.09 -27.38
N PRO A 152 6.46 -31.79 -26.37
CA PRO A 152 6.13 -33.20 -26.19
C PRO A 152 4.69 -33.31 -25.66
N GLU A 153 3.94 -34.24 -26.23
CA GLU A 153 2.59 -34.60 -25.83
C GLU A 153 2.55 -34.91 -24.32
N ALA A 154 1.72 -34.17 -23.58
CA ALA A 154 1.54 -34.39 -22.15
C ALA A 154 0.88 -35.75 -21.94
N LYS A 155 1.64 -36.72 -21.43
CA LYS A 155 1.07 -37.98 -20.92
C LYS A 155 0.08 -37.65 -19.79
N PRO A 156 -1.11 -38.26 -19.76
CA PRO A 156 -2.01 -38.10 -18.62
C PRO A 156 -1.37 -38.79 -17.41
N ASN A 157 -0.90 -38.01 -16.42
CA ASN A 157 -0.43 -38.61 -15.18
C ASN A 157 -1.62 -38.96 -14.29
N ARG A 158 -1.74 -40.27 -14.10
CA ARG A 158 -2.64 -40.99 -13.22
C ARG A 158 -2.14 -40.80 -11.79
N ASN A 159 -3.06 -40.51 -10.86
CA ASN A 159 -2.93 -40.57 -9.40
C ASN A 159 -2.60 -39.27 -8.62
N VAL A 160 -3.64 -38.59 -8.15
CA VAL A 160 -3.63 -38.12 -6.75
C VAL A 160 -5.06 -38.13 -6.24
N ASN A 161 -5.52 -39.30 -5.80
CA ASN A 161 -6.61 -39.38 -4.84
C ASN A 161 -5.96 -39.43 -3.47
N ALA A 162 -5.82 -38.27 -2.83
CA ALA A 162 -5.59 -38.19 -1.39
C ALA A 162 -6.47 -37.06 -0.86
N THR A 163 -7.69 -37.42 -0.48
CA THR A 163 -8.58 -36.60 0.33
C THR A 163 -7.95 -36.51 1.72
N THR A 164 -7.18 -35.45 1.98
CA THR A 164 -6.80 -35.10 3.35
C THR A 164 -7.88 -34.18 3.91
N THR A 165 -8.90 -34.78 4.52
CA THR A 165 -9.82 -34.08 5.41
C THR A 165 -9.06 -33.76 6.70
N ALA A 166 -8.71 -32.50 6.90
CA ALA A 166 -8.26 -32.02 8.20
C ALA A 166 -9.49 -31.75 9.07
N THR A 167 -9.79 -32.65 10.00
CA THR A 167 -10.82 -32.45 11.03
C THR A 167 -10.28 -31.46 12.06
N VAL A 168 -10.79 -30.24 12.05
CA VAL A 168 -10.56 -29.27 13.14
C VAL A 168 -11.54 -29.60 14.27
N THR A 169 -11.03 -30.21 15.34
CA THR A 169 -11.80 -30.42 16.57
C THR A 169 -11.76 -29.14 17.41
N VAL A 170 -12.88 -28.44 17.52
CA VAL A 170 -13.06 -27.34 18.49
C VAL A 170 -13.34 -27.96 19.85
N THR A 171 -12.33 -27.99 20.73
CA THR A 171 -12.52 -28.36 22.14
C THR A 171 -12.91 -27.12 22.95
N ARG A 172 -14.16 -27.06 23.42
CA ARG A 172 -14.61 -26.07 24.42
C ARG A 172 -14.16 -26.49 25.82
N ARG A 173 -13.36 -25.66 26.49
CA ARG A 173 -13.29 -25.46 27.96
C ARG A 173 -12.32 -24.28 28.22
N ALA A 174 -12.54 -23.37 29.15
CA ALA A 174 -13.44 -23.35 30.29
C ALA A 174 -13.79 -21.88 30.64
N GLU A 175 -14.92 -21.71 31.34
CA GLU A 175 -15.30 -20.49 32.03
C GLU A 175 -14.18 -20.02 32.97
N VAL A 176 -13.77 -18.75 32.84
CA VAL A 176 -13.17 -18.02 33.94
C VAL A 176 -14.27 -17.15 34.53
N SER A 177 -14.90 -17.68 35.58
CA SER A 177 -15.67 -16.90 36.53
C SER A 177 -14.72 -15.95 37.23
N GLY A 178 -14.77 -14.68 36.81
CA GLY A 178 -14.04 -13.59 37.43
C GLY A 178 -14.94 -12.38 37.46
N THR A 179 -15.69 -12.23 38.55
CA THR A 179 -16.50 -11.04 38.83
C THR A 179 -15.54 -9.88 39.08
N ILE A 180 -15.29 -9.04 38.08
CA ILE A 180 -14.76 -7.70 38.31
C ILE A 180 -15.94 -6.74 38.25
N ARG A 181 -16.30 -6.20 39.42
CA ARG A 181 -17.20 -5.05 39.55
C ARG A 181 -16.57 -3.88 38.80
N CYS A 182 -17.18 -3.42 37.72
CA CYS A 182 -16.97 -2.05 37.26
C CYS A 182 -17.73 -1.12 38.20
N SER A 183 -17.05 -0.61 39.23
CA SER A 183 -17.44 0.65 39.84
C SER A 183 -17.09 1.78 38.88
N GLU A 184 -18.12 2.51 38.47
CA GLU A 184 -18.15 3.92 38.05
C GLU A 184 -16.82 4.69 37.96
N ARG A 185 -16.67 5.37 36.81
CA ARG A 185 -15.75 6.48 36.46
C ARG A 185 -14.36 6.10 35.95
N LEU A 186 -14.23 6.12 34.62
CA LEU A 186 -12.97 6.34 33.90
C LEU A 186 -13.19 7.27 32.69
N PHE A 187 -14.16 8.19 32.83
CA PHE A 187 -14.15 9.47 32.13
C PHE A 187 -13.94 10.52 33.21
N ASP A 188 -12.70 10.99 33.32
CA ASP A 188 -12.44 12.40 33.63
C ASP A 188 -11.34 12.88 32.66
N PRO A 189 -11.49 14.10 32.12
CA PRO A 189 -10.66 14.65 31.07
C PRO A 189 -9.35 15.18 31.66
N VAL A 190 -8.24 15.00 30.96
CA VAL A 190 -7.04 15.80 31.22
C VAL A 190 -7.10 17.02 30.31
N ASP A 191 -7.65 18.10 30.86
CA ASP A 191 -7.42 19.46 30.39
C ASP A 191 -5.94 19.85 30.56
N ASP A 192 -5.54 20.89 29.81
CA ASP A 192 -4.25 21.58 29.76
C ASP A 192 -3.18 21.07 28.77
N VAL A 193 -3.52 21.11 27.46
CA VAL A 193 -2.54 21.53 26.45
C VAL A 193 -2.75 23.03 26.18
N PRO A 194 -1.74 23.90 26.35
CA PRO A 194 -1.92 25.33 26.18
C PRO A 194 -2.30 25.68 24.73
N VAL A 195 -3.42 26.40 24.62
CA VAL A 195 -3.92 27.04 23.40
C VAL A 195 -2.92 28.09 22.93
N GLY A 196 -2.19 27.81 21.85
CA GLY A 196 -1.30 28.81 21.27
C GLY A 196 -0.31 28.31 20.23
N ALA A 197 -0.77 27.67 19.14
CA ALA A 197 -0.14 27.72 17.81
C ALA A 197 -0.92 26.85 16.79
N VAL A 198 -2.25 27.02 16.68
CA VAL A 198 -2.99 26.54 15.52
C VAL A 198 -2.96 27.63 14.44
N THR A 199 -1.79 27.80 13.84
CA THR A 199 -1.61 28.56 12.59
C THR A 199 -0.58 27.80 11.77
N GLY A 200 -1.03 26.83 10.97
CA GLY A 200 -0.12 26.05 10.11
C GLY A 200 -0.72 24.95 9.24
N LEU A 201 -2.02 24.64 9.32
CA LEU A 201 -2.66 23.59 8.49
C LEU A 201 -3.83 24.09 7.62
N ARG A 202 -3.87 25.40 7.35
CA ARG A 202 -4.94 26.04 6.54
C ARG A 202 -4.81 26.04 5.00
N PRO A 203 -3.86 25.40 4.27
CA PRO A 203 -3.93 25.40 2.80
C PRO A 203 -4.82 24.33 2.16
N TRP A 204 -5.42 23.39 2.90
CA TRP A 204 -6.03 22.18 2.30
C TRP A 204 -7.56 22.17 2.20
N LEU A 205 -8.27 23.22 2.62
CA LEU A 205 -9.75 23.20 2.64
C LEU A 205 -10.47 24.27 1.82
N GLY A 206 -9.79 25.18 1.10
CA GLY A 206 -10.44 26.01 0.07
C GLY A 206 -11.77 26.69 0.44
N LEU A 207 -11.96 27.05 1.71
CA LEU A 207 -13.13 27.76 2.21
C LEU A 207 -12.66 29.14 2.69
N GLY A 208 -13.01 30.16 1.90
CA GLY A 208 -12.94 31.57 2.27
C GLY A 208 -14.22 32.03 2.96
#